data_AF-A0A7X1TLQ1-F1
#
_entry.id   AF-A0A7X1TLQ1-F1
#
_cell.length_a   1.000
_cell.length_b   1.000
_cell.length_c   1.000
_cell.angle_alpha   90.00
_cell.angle_beta   90.00
_cell.angle_gamma   90.00
#
_symmetry.space_group_name_H-M   'P 1'
#
loop_
_entity.id
_entity.type
_entity.pdbx_description
1 polymer ?
#
loop_
_entity_poly.entity_id
_entity_poly.type
_entity_poly.pdbx_seq_one_letter_code
_entity_poly.pdbx_strand_id
1 'polypeptide(L)'
;MLLIAKLQGFDTASSNCEDLADSLSALRPQLVFLDGEWHGALKTAAIDLCRRQARRCRIVLLAAARDPVRSWPGVDAVITRPASVKTILSRFCELVPISGLG
;
A
#
# COMPACT_ATOMS: atom_id res chain seq x y z
N MET A 1 -4.44 -14.87 12.61
CA MET A 1 -4.44 -15.21 11.16
C MET A 1 -4.16 -13.93 10.39
N LEU A 2 -3.06 -13.86 9.63
CA LEU A 2 -2.67 -12.68 8.86
C LEU A 2 -3.32 -12.78 7.47
N LEU A 3 -4.34 -11.97 7.20
CA LEU A 3 -5.00 -11.93 5.90
C LEU A 3 -4.29 -10.90 5.02
N ILE A 4 -3.36 -11.38 4.19
CA ILE A 4 -2.71 -10.57 3.17
C ILE A 4 -3.58 -10.63 1.90
N ALA A 5 -4.40 -9.62 1.69
CA ALA A 5 -5.01 -9.39 0.38
C ALA A 5 -4.00 -8.64 -0.49
N LYS A 6 -3.44 -9.32 -1.50
CA LYS A 6 -2.68 -8.66 -2.57
C LYS A 6 -3.70 -8.07 -3.54
N LEU A 7 -3.87 -6.75 -3.52
CA LEU A 7 -4.52 -6.06 -4.62
C LEU A 7 -3.58 -6.13 -5.84
N GLN A 8 -3.80 -7.12 -6.70
CA GLN A 8 -3.25 -7.13 -8.06
C GLN A 8 -4.27 -6.44 -8.96
N GLY A 9 -3.91 -5.28 -9.50
CA GLY A 9 -4.78 -4.54 -10.43
C GLY A 9 -4.19 -3.25 -10.99
N PHE A 10 -2.87 -3.05 -10.95
CA PHE A 10 -2.25 -1.77 -11.30
C PHE A 10 -1.30 -1.86 -12.50
N ASP A 11 -1.63 -2.74 -13.47
CA ASP A 11 -0.82 -2.95 -14.68
C ASP A 11 -1.29 -2.07 -15.86
N THR A 12 -2.41 -1.34 -15.73
CA THR A 12 -2.98 -0.56 -16.86
C THR A 12 -3.54 0.79 -16.41
N ALA A 13 -3.14 1.85 -17.11
CA ALA A 13 -3.23 3.25 -16.74
C ALA A 13 -4.62 3.92 -16.88
N SER A 14 -5.76 3.23 -16.75
CA SER A 14 -7.06 3.85 -17.08
C SER A 14 -8.26 3.56 -16.18
N SER A 15 -8.12 2.85 -15.06
CA SER A 15 -9.29 2.40 -14.24
C SER A 15 -9.10 2.63 -12.73
N ASN A 16 -8.31 3.64 -12.34
CA ASN A 16 -7.41 3.43 -11.20
C ASN A 16 -7.94 3.79 -9.79
N CYS A 17 -9.05 4.52 -9.66
CA CYS A 17 -9.60 4.93 -8.34
C CYS A 17 -10.96 4.32 -8.02
N GLU A 18 -11.84 4.12 -9.00
CA GLU A 18 -13.12 3.43 -8.78
C GLU A 18 -12.88 1.94 -8.49
N ASP A 19 -12.05 1.28 -9.28
CA ASP A 19 -11.64 -0.12 -9.02
C ASP A 19 -10.93 -0.26 -7.67
N LEU A 20 -10.16 0.75 -7.26
CA LEU A 20 -9.53 0.80 -5.94
C LEU A 20 -10.61 0.94 -4.84
N ALA A 21 -11.59 1.82 -5.00
CA ALA A 21 -12.67 1.98 -4.04
C ALA A 21 -13.48 0.70 -3.87
N ASP A 22 -13.86 0.07 -4.98
CA ASP A 22 -14.61 -1.19 -5.00
C ASP A 22 -13.80 -2.30 -4.35
N SER A 23 -12.51 -2.40 -4.66
CA SER A 23 -11.63 -3.39 -4.06
C SER A 23 -11.39 -3.18 -2.57
N LEU A 24 -11.25 -1.93 -2.12
CA LEU A 24 -11.13 -1.59 -0.70
C LEU A 24 -12.41 -1.98 0.06
N SER A 25 -13.57 -1.72 -0.52
CA SER A 25 -14.87 -2.04 0.05
C SER A 25 -15.10 -3.56 0.13
N ALA A 26 -14.82 -4.28 -0.95
CA ALA A 26 -15.05 -5.72 -1.07
C ALA A 26 -14.06 -6.55 -0.24
N LEU A 27 -12.77 -6.20 -0.27
CA LEU A 27 -11.72 -7.04 0.32
C LEU A 27 -11.32 -6.61 1.73
N ARG A 28 -11.63 -5.37 2.14
CA ARG A 28 -11.25 -4.77 3.44
C ARG A 28 -9.80 -5.07 3.82
N PRO A 29 -8.83 -4.72 2.96
CA PRO A 29 -7.44 -5.13 3.13
C PRO A 29 -6.79 -4.52 4.37
N GLN A 30 -5.88 -5.26 5.00
CA GLN A 30 -5.02 -4.74 6.08
C GLN A 30 -3.82 -3.96 5.56
N LEU A 31 -3.36 -4.26 4.34
CA LEU A 31 -2.22 -3.65 3.67
C LEU A 31 -2.58 -3.32 2.22
N VAL A 32 -2.19 -2.13 1.76
CA VAL A 32 -2.29 -1.68 0.37
C VAL A 32 -0.90 -1.28 -0.11
N PHE A 33 -0.53 -1.74 -1.30
CA PHE A 33 0.73 -1.36 -1.96
C PHE A 33 0.44 -0.38 -3.09
N LEU A 34 1.08 0.78 -3.05
CA LEU A 34 1.01 1.78 -4.11
C LEU A 34 2.36 1.85 -4.82
N ASP A 35 2.36 1.78 -6.15
CA ASP A 35 3.58 1.94 -6.92
C ASP A 35 4.03 3.42 -6.92
N GLY A 36 5.30 3.65 -6.60
CA GLY A 36 5.91 4.96 -6.54
C GLY A 36 6.10 5.63 -7.90
N GLU A 37 6.04 4.90 -9.02
CA GLU A 37 6.23 5.46 -10.37
C GLU A 37 4.99 6.17 -10.94
N TRP A 38 3.89 6.19 -10.19
CA TRP A 38 2.68 6.92 -10.58
C TRP A 38 2.85 8.43 -10.47
N HIS A 39 2.17 9.16 -11.37
CA HIS A 39 2.07 10.62 -11.34
C HIS A 39 1.61 11.09 -9.95
N GLY A 40 2.30 12.08 -9.37
CA GLY A 40 2.11 12.48 -7.97
C GLY A 40 0.67 12.86 -7.59
N ALA A 41 -0.09 13.43 -8.52
CA ALA A 41 -1.51 13.78 -8.33
C ALA A 41 -2.40 12.53 -8.12
N LEU A 42 -2.23 11.49 -8.94
CA LEU A 42 -2.98 10.24 -8.81
C LEU A 42 -2.62 9.48 -7.53
N LYS A 43 -1.34 9.53 -7.15
CA LYS A 43 -0.85 8.93 -5.89
C LYS A 43 -1.52 9.56 -4.67
N THR A 44 -1.63 10.89 -4.65
CA THR A 44 -2.29 11.62 -3.56
C THR A 44 -3.77 11.25 -3.48
N ALA A 45 -4.46 11.21 -4.62
CA ALA A 45 -5.87 10.80 -4.68
C ALA A 45 -6.10 9.36 -4.19
N ALA A 46 -5.22 8.42 -4.55
CA ALA A 46 -5.30 7.03 -4.10
C ALA A 46 -5.06 6.91 -2.58
N ILE A 47 -4.11 7.67 -2.03
CA ILE A 47 -3.84 7.72 -0.58
C ILE A 47 -5.06 8.27 0.16
N ASP A 48 -5.60 9.39 -0.30
CA ASP A 48 -6.79 10.00 0.30
C ASP A 48 -7.98 9.06 0.27
N LEU A 49 -8.19 8.35 -0.85
CA LEU A 49 -9.24 7.35 -0.98
C LEU A 49 -9.06 6.21 0.03
N CYS A 50 -7.86 5.63 0.12
CA CYS A 50 -7.53 4.60 1.10
C CYS A 50 -7.80 5.07 2.54
N ARG A 51 -7.39 6.30 2.88
CA ARG A 51 -7.59 6.86 4.21
C ARG A 51 -9.06 7.13 4.53
N ARG A 52 -9.86 7.54 3.55
CA ARG A 52 -11.30 7.75 3.73
C ARG A 52 -12.06 6.44 3.91
N GLN A 53 -11.80 5.45 3.06
CA GLN A 53 -12.61 4.23 2.98
C GLN A 53 -12.08 3.07 3.83
N ALA A 54 -10.77 3.03 4.08
CA ALA A 54 -10.11 1.94 4.78
C ALA A 54 -9.17 2.48 5.87
N ARG A 55 -9.73 3.20 6.86
CA ARG A 55 -8.96 3.88 7.94
C ARG A 55 -7.98 2.99 8.71
N ARG A 56 -8.27 1.69 8.82
CA ARG A 56 -7.43 0.70 9.52
C ARG A 56 -6.39 0.04 8.62
N CYS A 57 -6.45 0.30 7.31
CA CYS A 57 -5.52 -0.23 6.34
C CYS A 57 -4.18 0.51 6.41
N ARG A 58 -3.10 -0.25 6.29
CA ARG A 58 -1.74 0.27 6.19
C ARG A 58 -1.37 0.46 4.73
N ILE A 59 -0.90 1.65 4.41
CA ILE A 59 -0.51 2.02 3.05
C ILE A 59 1.01 1.93 2.95
N VAL A 60 1.50 1.16 1.98
CA VAL A 60 2.91 0.98 1.69
C VAL A 60 3.21 1.54 0.30
N LEU A 61 4.15 2.47 0.22
CA LEU A 61 4.62 3.01 -1.06
C LEU A 61 5.84 2.23 -1.55
N LEU A 62 5.85 1.83 -2.82
CA LEU A 62 6.98 1.16 -3.46
C LEU A 62 7.83 2.18 -4.24
N ALA A 63 8.90 2.69 -3.63
CA ALA A 63 9.80 3.64 -4.29
C ALA A 63 10.79 2.91 -5.21
N ALA A 64 11.25 3.55 -6.29
CA ALA A 64 12.35 3.04 -7.10
C ALA A 64 13.70 3.44 -6.50
N ALA A 65 14.74 2.61 -6.59
CA ALA A 65 16.07 2.94 -6.05
C ALA A 65 16.67 4.24 -6.63
N ARG A 66 16.32 4.57 -7.88
CA ARG A 66 16.74 5.81 -8.56
C ARG A 66 16.14 7.09 -7.96
N ASP A 67 15.06 6.96 -7.21
CA ASP A 67 14.37 8.08 -6.55
C ASP A 67 13.92 7.65 -5.14
N PRO A 68 14.85 7.59 -4.18
CA PRO A 68 14.60 7.07 -2.85
C PRO A 68 13.79 8.07 -2.02
N VAL A 69 12.47 7.96 -2.09
CA VAL A 69 11.56 8.63 -1.16
C VAL A 69 11.66 7.98 0.22
N ARG A 70 11.99 8.75 1.26
CA ARG A 70 12.07 8.24 2.65
C ARG A 70 10.72 8.23 3.37
N SER A 71 9.81 9.11 2.99
CA SER A 71 8.49 9.26 3.60
C SER A 71 7.54 9.96 2.62
N TRP A 72 6.24 9.63 2.69
CA TRP A 72 5.21 10.30 1.91
C TRP A 72 3.99 10.59 2.80
N PRO A 73 3.35 11.76 2.71
CA PRO A 73 2.19 12.09 3.52
C PRO A 73 1.08 11.05 3.40
N GLY A 74 0.56 10.58 4.54
CA GLY A 74 -0.53 9.60 4.56
C GLY A 74 -0.12 8.17 4.22
N VAL A 75 1.17 7.85 4.09
CA VAL A 75 1.70 6.48 3.91
C VAL A 75 2.30 5.97 5.22
N ASP A 76 2.09 4.69 5.55
CA ASP A 76 2.62 4.07 6.78
C ASP A 76 4.08 3.58 6.62
N ALA A 77 4.46 3.12 5.43
CA ALA A 77 5.85 2.74 5.13
C ALA A 77 6.23 2.94 3.67
N VAL A 78 7.53 3.10 3.42
CA VAL A 78 8.10 3.08 2.08
C VAL A 78 9.05 1.90 1.94
N ILE A 79 8.90 1.13 0.86
CA ILE A 79 9.81 0.04 0.47
C ILE A 79 10.49 0.45 -0.83
N THR A 80 11.81 0.59 -0.78
CA THR A 80 12.62 0.86 -1.98
C THR A 80 12.84 -0.44 -2.75
N ARG A 81 12.53 -0.45 -4.04
CA ARG A 81 12.78 -1.56 -4.96
C ARG A 81 14.17 -1.43 -5.62
N PRO A 82 14.89 -2.55 -5.85
CA PRO A 82 14.50 -3.92 -5.47
C PRO A 82 14.64 -4.14 -3.96
N ALA A 83 13.67 -4.86 -3.37
CA ALA A 83 13.71 -5.27 -1.98
C ALA A 83 13.79 -6.79 -1.88
N SER A 84 14.58 -7.30 -0.94
CA SER A 84 14.60 -8.73 -0.67
C SER A 84 13.28 -9.19 -0.06
N VAL A 85 12.90 -10.45 -0.28
CA VAL A 85 11.72 -11.06 0.37
C VAL A 85 11.77 -10.90 1.88
N LYS A 86 12.95 -11.07 2.49
CA LYS A 86 13.18 -10.85 3.93
C LYS A 86 12.83 -9.42 4.35
N THR A 87 13.27 -8.43 3.58
CA THR A 87 12.97 -7.01 3.84
C THR A 87 11.47 -6.74 3.77
N ILE A 88 10.80 -7.27 2.75
CA ILE A 88 9.35 -7.11 2.56
C ILE A 88 8.58 -7.73 3.74
N LEU A 89 8.90 -8.98 4.11
CA LEU A 89 8.25 -9.68 5.22
C LEU A 89 8.49 -8.99 6.56
N SER A 90 9.72 -8.53 6.83
CA SER A 90 10.04 -7.78 8.05
C SER A 90 9.16 -6.54 8.18
N ARG A 91 9.00 -5.79 7.09
CA ARG A 91 8.13 -4.60 7.07
C ARG A 91 6.67 -4.96 7.28
N PHE A 92 6.19 -6.10 6.79
CA PHE A 92 4.80 -6.50 7.00
C PHE A 92 4.52 -6.82 8.47
N CYS A 93 5.45 -7.52 9.13
CA CYS A 93 5.36 -7.82 10.55
C CYS A 93 5.35 -6.56 11.43
N GLU A 94 6.08 -5.51 11.03
CA GLU A 94 6.08 -4.22 11.73
C GLU A 94 4.76 -3.46 11.54
N LEU A 95 4.14 -3.55 10.36
CA LEU A 95 2.99 -2.74 9.98
C LEU A 95 1.65 -3.31 10.46
N VAL A 96 1.53 -4.64 10.47
CA VAL A 96 0.32 -5.34 10.88
C VAL A 96 0.56 -5.97 12.24
N PRO A 97 0.14 -5.32 13.35
CA PRO A 97 0.29 -5.92 14.67
C PRO A 97 -0.49 -7.23 14.69
N ILE A 98 0.19 -8.32 15.05
CA ILE A 98 -0.42 -9.61 15.27
C ILE A 98 -1.22 -9.50 16.56
N SER A 99 -2.50 -9.17 16.45
CA SER A 99 -3.43 -9.29 17.58
C SER A 99 -3.55 -10.78 17.92
N GLY A 100 -3.02 -11.17 19.10
CA GLY A 100 -3.09 -12.55 19.62
C GLY A 100 -1.83 -13.10 20.31
N LEU A 101 -0.86 -12.27 20.73
CA LEU A 101 0.27 -12.67 21.60
C LEU A 101 0.35 -11.81 22.87
N GLY A 102 -0.80 -11.38 23.39
CA GLY A 102 -0.95 -10.72 24.68
C GLY A 102 -2.20 -11.25 25.37
#